data_AF-A0A0W1RBW7-F1
#
_entry.id   AF-A0A0W1RBW7-F1
#
_cell.length_a   1.000
_cell.length_b   1.000
_cell.length_c   1.000
_cell.angle_alpha   90.00
_cell.angle_beta   90.00
_cell.angle_gamma   90.00
#
_symmetry.space_group_name_H-M   'P 1'
#
loop_
_entity.id
_entity.type
_entity.pdbx_description
1 polymer ?
#
loop_
_entity_poly.entity_id
_entity_poly.type
_entity_poly.pdbx_seq_one_letter_code
_entity_poly.pdbx_strand_id
1 'polypeptide(L)'
;MRKPAFGRTAIRTRRTVRRVAAPLVESIRSGTDWAESRLGSQRPNRSWQRVWLTRNDVRWRKAGTVVECFGVADGYLATVEYTDRNVTWQLTKGPVPLASALAAVALYLQHEVTPHIDADGRMFVATVDGRPIEALRNYADKPFEYHYLDGYSSLDELPEWVNQADLEPVYGRLAQRHRRELPPG
;
A
#
# COMPACT_ATOMS: atom_id res chain seq x y z
N MET A 1 73.72 17.91 7.75
CA MET A 1 72.73 17.34 8.71
C MET A 1 71.77 16.43 7.95
N ARG A 2 71.48 15.23 8.48
CA ARG A 2 70.71 14.14 7.85
C ARG A 2 69.24 14.11 8.38
N LYS A 3 68.28 13.87 7.45
CA LYS A 3 66.96 13.16 7.52
C LYS A 3 65.84 13.67 8.47
N PRO A 4 64.54 13.27 8.29
CA PRO A 4 63.90 12.54 7.18
C PRO A 4 62.54 13.12 6.66
N ALA A 5 62.03 12.46 5.61
CA ALA A 5 60.71 12.56 5.00
C ALA A 5 59.56 12.03 5.88
N PHE A 6 58.32 12.48 5.63
CA PHE A 6 57.11 11.65 5.66
C PHE A 6 55.99 12.34 4.85
N GLY A 7 55.47 11.64 3.85
CA GLY A 7 54.38 12.11 3.00
C GLY A 7 53.01 12.02 3.67
N ARG A 8 52.01 12.64 3.04
CA ARG A 8 50.61 12.20 3.08
C ARG A 8 49.86 12.75 1.87
N THR A 9 49.65 11.86 0.92
CA THR A 9 48.71 11.95 -0.19
C THR A 9 47.30 12.15 0.38
N ALA A 10 46.73 13.34 0.21
CA ALA A 10 45.32 13.58 0.52
C ALA A 10 44.47 13.16 -0.69
N ILE A 11 43.94 11.95 -0.63
CA ILE A 11 42.91 11.47 -1.56
C ILE A 11 41.63 12.25 -1.26
N ARG A 12 41.28 13.17 -2.15
CA ARG A 12 40.04 13.95 -2.10
C ARG A 12 38.91 13.09 -2.68
N THR A 13 38.30 12.25 -1.86
CA THR A 13 37.12 11.46 -2.25
C THR A 13 35.94 12.40 -2.46
N ARG A 14 35.59 12.67 -3.72
CA ARG A 14 34.32 13.29 -4.10
C ARG A 14 33.19 12.32 -3.72
N ARG A 15 32.43 12.65 -2.69
CA ARG A 15 31.15 11.99 -2.38
C ARG A 15 30.13 12.47 -3.40
N THR A 16 29.99 11.71 -4.49
CA THR A 16 28.90 11.88 -5.45
C THR A 16 27.61 11.46 -4.75
N VAL A 17 26.79 12.44 -4.35
CA VAL A 17 25.44 12.20 -3.86
C VAL A 17 24.62 11.72 -5.05
N ARG A 18 24.49 10.39 -5.16
CA ARG A 18 23.59 9.76 -6.13
C ARG A 18 22.18 9.99 -5.62
N ARG A 19 21.47 11.01 -6.16
CA ARG A 19 20.02 11.12 -6.02
C ARG A 19 19.43 9.82 -6.56
N VAL A 20 18.97 8.95 -5.67
CA VAL A 20 18.10 7.85 -6.03
C VAL A 20 16.75 8.49 -6.27
N ALA A 21 16.44 8.75 -7.54
CA ALA A 21 15.08 9.06 -7.95
C ALA A 21 14.25 7.80 -7.70
N ALA A 22 13.30 7.88 -6.76
CA ALA A 22 12.28 6.85 -6.63
C ALA A 22 11.52 6.75 -7.96
N PRO A 23 11.22 5.55 -8.46
CA PRO A 23 10.45 5.42 -9.69
C PRO A 23 9.04 5.94 -9.44
N LEU A 24 8.72 7.06 -10.07
CA LEU A 24 7.35 7.53 -10.22
C LEU A 24 6.65 6.52 -11.13
N VAL A 25 5.87 5.60 -10.54
CA VAL A 25 4.95 4.76 -11.32
C VAL A 25 3.82 5.68 -11.76
N GLU A 26 4.00 6.29 -12.93
CA GLU A 26 2.98 7.05 -13.63
C GLU A 26 1.91 6.05 -14.07
N SER A 27 0.91 5.82 -13.21
CA SER A 27 -0.27 5.03 -13.55
C SER A 27 -1.11 5.81 -14.55
N ILE A 28 -0.72 5.75 -15.82
CA ILE A 28 -1.56 6.19 -16.93
C ILE A 28 -2.68 5.14 -17.08
N ARG A 29 -3.74 5.32 -16.30
CA ARG A 29 -5.10 4.90 -16.67
C ARG A 29 -5.97 6.16 -16.72
N SER A 30 -5.65 7.02 -17.70
CA SER A 30 -6.62 8.00 -18.20
C SER A 30 -7.59 7.26 -19.12
N GLY A 31 -8.87 7.29 -18.79
CA GLY A 31 -9.95 6.72 -19.62
C GLY A 31 -11.26 6.56 -18.86
N THR A 32 -11.88 7.69 -18.50
CA THR A 32 -13.18 8.19 -19.00
C THR A 32 -14.45 7.49 -18.51
N ASP A 33 -15.37 8.37 -18.06
CA ASP A 33 -16.81 8.29 -18.27
C ASP A 33 -17.52 7.01 -17.84
N TRP A 34 -17.82 6.96 -16.55
CA TRP A 34 -19.15 6.53 -16.12
C TRP A 34 -19.73 7.64 -15.26
N ALA A 35 -20.21 8.66 -15.98
CA ALA A 35 -21.09 9.74 -15.58
C ALA A 35 -21.91 9.44 -14.30
N GLU A 36 -21.96 10.42 -13.40
CA GLU A 36 -23.11 11.31 -13.15
C GLU A 36 -24.56 10.75 -13.26
N SER A 37 -24.83 9.59 -13.83
CA SER A 37 -26.16 8.96 -13.94
C SER A 37 -26.73 8.41 -12.63
N ARG A 38 -26.11 8.71 -11.48
CA ARG A 38 -26.77 8.64 -10.17
C ARG A 38 -26.55 9.89 -9.30
N LEU A 39 -26.28 11.06 -9.91
CA LEU A 39 -26.48 12.34 -9.25
C LEU A 39 -27.99 12.60 -9.12
N GLY A 40 -28.60 11.84 -8.22
CA GLY A 40 -29.97 11.97 -7.80
C GLY A 40 -30.05 11.56 -6.35
N SER A 41 -29.55 12.42 -5.44
CA SER A 41 -29.96 12.48 -4.03
C SER A 41 -29.46 11.41 -3.04
N GLN A 42 -28.31 10.76 -3.24
CA GLN A 42 -27.70 10.02 -2.12
C GLN A 42 -26.89 10.97 -1.23
N ARG A 43 -27.38 11.19 0.00
CA ARG A 43 -26.57 11.71 1.13
C ARG A 43 -25.20 11.01 1.09
N PRO A 44 -24.08 11.70 1.40
CA PRO A 44 -22.77 11.07 1.42
C PRO A 44 -22.85 9.80 2.26
N ASN A 45 -22.75 8.65 1.60
CA ASN A 45 -22.85 7.38 2.30
C ASN A 45 -21.62 7.29 3.20
N ARG A 46 -21.86 7.21 4.51
CA ARG A 46 -20.81 7.15 5.52
C ARG A 46 -20.14 5.77 5.58
N SER A 47 -20.72 4.75 4.95
CA SER A 47 -20.14 3.40 4.87
C SER A 47 -19.46 3.13 3.53
N TRP A 48 -18.47 2.25 3.56
CA TRP A 48 -17.81 1.74 2.35
C TRP A 48 -18.76 0.91 1.51
N GLN A 49 -18.78 1.19 0.20
CA GLN A 49 -19.48 0.38 -0.78
C GLN A 49 -18.46 -0.36 -1.65
N ARG A 50 -18.57 -1.70 -1.70
CA ARG A 50 -17.71 -2.55 -2.53
C ARG A 50 -18.33 -2.79 -3.90
N VAL A 51 -17.55 -2.63 -4.96
CA VAL A 51 -17.91 -2.88 -6.35
C VAL A 51 -16.80 -3.70 -7.03
N TRP A 52 -17.20 -4.68 -7.82
CA TRP A 52 -16.29 -5.46 -8.65
C TRP A 52 -16.09 -4.74 -9.98
N LEU A 53 -14.84 -4.44 -10.33
CA LEU A 53 -14.52 -3.82 -11.62
C LEU A 53 -14.29 -4.90 -12.68
N THR A 54 -13.51 -5.92 -12.31
CA THR A 54 -13.23 -7.07 -13.17
C THR A 54 -13.27 -8.36 -12.34
N ARG A 55 -12.73 -9.44 -12.90
CA ARG A 55 -12.50 -10.67 -12.14
C ARG A 55 -11.40 -10.52 -11.10
N ASN A 56 -10.40 -9.68 -11.39
CA ASN A 56 -9.16 -9.55 -10.61
C ASN A 56 -9.06 -8.20 -9.88
N ASP A 57 -10.07 -7.35 -10.03
CA ASP A 57 -10.04 -5.97 -9.58
C ASP A 57 -11.31 -5.65 -8.77
N VAL A 58 -11.10 -5.05 -7.61
CA VAL A 58 -12.14 -4.66 -6.67
C VAL A 58 -11.94 -3.21 -6.24
N ARG A 59 -13.05 -2.50 -6.06
CA ARG A 59 -13.08 -1.10 -5.67
C ARG A 59 -14.00 -0.92 -4.46
N TRP A 60 -13.58 -0.08 -3.52
CA TRP A 60 -14.40 0.42 -2.43
C TRP A 60 -14.54 1.93 -2.56
N ARG A 61 -15.73 2.47 -2.24
CA ARG A 61 -15.99 3.91 -2.28
C ARG A 61 -16.67 4.37 -1.00
N LYS A 62 -16.24 5.52 -0.47
CA LYS A 62 -16.84 6.22 0.67
C LYS A 62 -16.58 7.72 0.49
N ALA A 63 -17.64 8.53 0.46
CA ALA A 63 -17.64 9.99 0.46
C ALA A 63 -16.33 10.68 -0.02
N GLY A 64 -16.10 10.72 -1.33
CA GLY A 64 -14.92 11.40 -1.90
C GLY A 64 -13.62 10.60 -1.90
N THR A 65 -13.66 9.35 -1.43
CA THR A 65 -12.52 8.45 -1.39
C THR A 65 -12.82 7.14 -2.11
N VAL A 66 -11.85 6.66 -2.88
CA VAL A 66 -11.90 5.39 -3.59
C VAL A 66 -10.67 4.57 -3.22
N VAL A 67 -10.86 3.31 -2.84
CA VAL A 67 -9.76 2.36 -2.65
C VAL A 67 -9.88 1.28 -3.69
N GLU A 68 -8.78 0.88 -4.30
CA GLU A 68 -8.75 -0.23 -5.26
C GLU A 68 -7.74 -1.28 -4.84
N CYS A 69 -8.04 -2.52 -5.20
CA CYS A 69 -7.09 -3.62 -5.20
C CYS A 69 -7.23 -4.36 -6.52
N PHE A 70 -6.13 -4.49 -7.25
CA PHE A 70 -6.12 -5.07 -8.58
C PHE A 70 -4.85 -5.87 -8.82
N GLY A 71 -4.97 -6.92 -9.63
CA GLY A 71 -3.84 -7.77 -9.91
C GLY A 71 -2.98 -7.24 -11.06
N VAL A 72 -1.67 -7.35 -10.93
CA VAL A 72 -0.64 -7.08 -11.95
C VAL A 72 0.17 -8.35 -12.22
N ALA A 73 1.18 -8.32 -13.10
CA ALA A 73 1.95 -9.52 -13.46
C ALA A 73 2.55 -10.24 -12.23
N ASP A 74 3.15 -9.47 -11.31
CA ASP A 74 3.92 -10.02 -10.18
C ASP A 74 3.19 -9.96 -8.82
N GLY A 75 1.86 -9.86 -8.83
CA GLY A 75 1.06 -9.83 -7.59
C GLY A 75 -0.10 -8.86 -7.64
N TYR A 76 -0.37 -8.20 -6.52
CA TYR A 76 -1.46 -7.24 -6.36
C TYR A 76 -0.93 -5.86 -5.95
N LEU A 77 -1.60 -4.84 -6.44
CA LEU A 77 -1.44 -3.45 -6.02
C LEU A 77 -2.70 -2.99 -5.31
N ALA A 78 -2.53 -2.09 -4.33
CA ALA A 78 -3.62 -1.34 -3.77
C ALA A 78 -3.35 0.16 -3.84
N THR A 79 -4.40 0.94 -4.08
CA THR A 79 -4.34 2.40 -4.19
C THR A 79 -5.48 3.04 -3.41
N VAL A 80 -5.29 4.30 -3.02
CA VAL A 80 -6.34 5.17 -2.52
C VAL A 80 -6.36 6.46 -3.34
N GLU A 81 -7.52 6.86 -3.80
CA GLU A 81 -7.79 8.10 -4.50
C GLU A 81 -8.69 8.98 -3.65
N TYR A 82 -8.28 10.24 -3.47
CA TYR A 82 -9.10 11.30 -2.94
C TYR A 82 -9.68 12.09 -4.11
N THR A 83 -10.93 11.78 -4.48
CA THR A 83 -11.58 12.29 -5.71
C THR A 83 -11.83 13.79 -5.64
N ASP A 84 -12.01 14.33 -4.44
CA ASP A 84 -12.18 15.76 -4.18
C ASP A 84 -10.91 16.57 -4.50
N ARG A 85 -9.74 15.94 -4.32
CA ARG A 85 -8.43 16.53 -4.53
C ARG A 85 -7.76 16.09 -5.83
N ASN A 86 -8.35 15.11 -6.52
CA ASN A 86 -7.79 14.47 -7.70
C ASN A 86 -6.35 13.95 -7.46
N VAL A 87 -6.14 13.30 -6.32
CA VAL A 87 -4.84 12.73 -5.93
C VAL A 87 -5.00 11.25 -5.63
N THR A 88 -4.13 10.44 -6.24
CA THR A 88 -4.05 8.99 -6.01
C THR A 88 -2.71 8.64 -5.38
N TRP A 89 -2.75 7.84 -4.32
CA TRP A 89 -1.59 7.29 -3.62
C TRP A 89 -1.59 5.78 -3.72
N GLN A 90 -0.40 5.21 -3.90
CA GLN A 90 -0.22 3.77 -3.80
C GLN A 90 -0.17 3.38 -2.31
N LEU A 91 -0.98 2.40 -1.91
CA LEU A 91 -0.96 1.84 -0.56
C LEU A 91 0.09 0.73 -0.45
N THR A 92 0.39 -0.01 -1.51
CA THR A 92 1.43 -1.04 -1.48
C THR A 92 2.79 -0.46 -1.88
N LYS A 93 3.89 -1.10 -1.45
CA LYS A 93 5.26 -0.76 -1.89
C LYS A 93 5.57 -1.07 -3.37
N GLY A 94 4.64 -1.71 -4.05
CA GLY A 94 4.80 -2.38 -5.34
C GLY A 94 3.89 -3.61 -5.38
N PRO A 95 4.05 -4.50 -6.36
CA PRO A 95 3.35 -5.78 -6.39
C PRO A 95 3.69 -6.59 -5.14
N VAL A 96 2.66 -7.02 -4.41
CA VAL A 96 2.79 -7.86 -3.21
C VAL A 96 1.81 -9.04 -3.29
N PRO A 97 1.97 -10.10 -2.46
CA PRO A 97 0.97 -11.16 -2.39
C PRO A 97 -0.43 -10.60 -2.07
N LEU A 98 -1.48 -11.32 -2.50
CA LEU A 98 -2.87 -10.87 -2.35
C LEU A 98 -3.23 -10.54 -0.89
N ALA A 99 -2.85 -11.39 0.06
CA ALA A 99 -3.13 -11.15 1.48
C ALA A 99 -2.45 -9.87 1.99
N SER A 100 -1.19 -9.62 1.59
CA SER A 100 -0.47 -8.39 1.88
C SER A 100 -1.16 -7.14 1.29
N ALA A 101 -1.64 -7.22 0.04
CA ALA A 101 -2.40 -6.13 -0.57
C ALA A 101 -3.72 -5.87 0.16
N LEU A 102 -4.43 -6.93 0.56
CA LEU A 102 -5.68 -6.81 1.33
C LEU A 102 -5.44 -6.31 2.75
N ALA A 103 -4.29 -6.58 3.37
CA ALA A 103 -3.89 -5.99 4.65
C ALA A 103 -3.77 -4.45 4.52
N ALA A 104 -3.11 -3.97 3.46
CA ALA A 104 -2.99 -2.54 3.18
C ALA A 104 -4.36 -1.88 2.89
N VAL A 105 -5.24 -2.57 2.15
CA VAL A 105 -6.62 -2.14 1.94
C VAL A 105 -7.37 -2.05 3.27
N ALA A 106 -7.34 -3.11 4.08
CA ALA A 106 -8.05 -3.17 5.35
C ALA A 106 -7.58 -2.10 6.33
N LEU A 107 -6.28 -1.84 6.36
CA LEU A 107 -5.69 -0.77 7.14
C LEU A 107 -6.36 0.59 6.83
N TYR A 108 -6.59 0.88 5.55
CA TYR A 108 -7.27 2.11 5.16
C TYR A 108 -8.79 2.05 5.36
N LEU A 109 -9.45 0.95 4.97
CA LEU A 109 -10.92 0.86 5.07
C LEU A 109 -11.41 0.87 6.52
N GLN A 110 -10.69 0.20 7.42
CA GLN A 110 -11.11 -0.04 8.81
C GLN A 110 -10.54 1.01 9.76
N HIS A 111 -9.35 1.55 9.47
CA HIS A 111 -8.65 2.47 10.39
C HIS A 111 -8.30 3.83 9.77
N GLU A 112 -8.54 4.03 8.46
CA GLU A 112 -8.16 5.26 7.72
C GLU A 112 -6.67 5.59 7.87
N VAL A 113 -5.83 4.55 8.01
CA VAL A 113 -4.37 4.66 8.11
C VAL A 113 -3.73 4.23 6.78
N THR A 114 -2.66 4.93 6.38
CA THR A 114 -1.82 4.52 5.24
C THR A 114 -0.55 3.85 5.75
N PRO A 115 -0.08 2.77 5.11
CA PRO A 115 1.18 2.15 5.48
C PRO A 115 2.37 3.04 5.09
N HIS A 116 3.48 2.85 5.79
CA HIS A 116 4.75 3.52 5.53
C HIS A 116 5.75 2.57 4.88
N ILE A 117 6.76 3.14 4.22
CA ILE A 117 7.86 2.40 3.62
C ILE A 117 9.14 2.73 4.38
N ASP A 118 9.84 1.72 4.88
CA ASP A 118 11.11 1.90 5.57
C ASP A 118 12.29 2.06 4.59
N ALA A 119 13.50 2.25 5.13
CA ALA A 119 14.70 2.45 4.34
C ALA A 119 15.08 1.23 3.46
N ASP A 120 14.62 0.04 3.82
CA ASP A 120 14.83 -1.19 3.07
C ASP A 120 13.71 -1.44 2.04
N GLY A 121 12.79 -0.49 1.90
CA GLY A 121 11.67 -0.59 0.98
C GLY A 121 10.59 -1.55 1.48
N ARG A 122 10.52 -1.85 2.78
CA ARG A 122 9.51 -2.73 3.35
C ARG A 122 8.30 -1.93 3.83
N MET A 123 7.12 -2.51 3.61
CA MET A 123 5.86 -1.88 3.97
C MET A 123 5.52 -2.20 5.42
N PHE A 124 5.24 -1.19 6.23
CA PHE A 124 4.92 -1.37 7.65
C PHE A 124 3.86 -0.38 8.16
N VAL A 125 3.32 -0.68 9.33
CA VAL A 125 2.46 0.23 10.10
C VAL A 125 2.89 0.20 11.57
N ALA A 126 2.73 1.33 12.27
CA ALA A 126 2.89 1.38 13.71
C ALA A 126 1.57 1.00 14.40
N THR A 127 1.63 0.31 15.54
CA THR A 127 0.46 0.01 16.37
C THR A 127 0.69 0.51 17.80
N VAL A 128 -0.39 0.97 18.43
CA VAL A 128 -0.44 1.35 19.84
C VAL A 128 -1.67 0.68 20.44
N ASP A 129 -1.50 -0.02 21.56
CA ASP A 129 -2.59 -0.75 22.22
C ASP A 129 -3.33 -1.70 21.25
N GLY A 130 -2.58 -2.36 20.36
CA GLY A 130 -3.10 -3.29 19.35
C GLY A 130 -3.83 -2.63 18.16
N ARG A 131 -3.84 -1.29 18.07
CA ARG A 131 -4.52 -0.56 16.98
C ARG A 131 -3.52 0.13 16.07
N PRO A 132 -3.68 0.01 14.74
CA PRO A 132 -2.80 0.70 13.81
C PRO A 132 -2.98 2.22 13.89
N ILE A 133 -1.88 2.93 13.77
CA ILE A 133 -1.78 4.38 13.87
C ILE A 133 -0.94 4.94 12.72
N GLU A 134 -1.20 6.20 12.37
CA GLU A 134 -0.37 6.95 11.45
C GLU A 134 0.92 7.37 12.16
N ALA A 135 2.08 6.86 11.72
CA ALA A 135 3.35 6.98 12.45
C ALA A 135 3.86 8.43 12.59
N LEU A 136 3.25 9.39 11.87
CA LEU A 136 3.56 10.82 11.95
C LEU A 136 2.81 11.57 13.06
N ARG A 137 1.81 10.95 13.69
CA ARG A 137 1.17 11.54 14.87
C ARG A 137 2.10 11.35 16.06
N ASN A 138 2.27 12.42 16.83
CA ASN A 138 3.26 12.47 17.91
C ASN A 138 2.82 11.58 19.08
N TYR A 139 3.20 10.30 19.05
CA TYR A 139 2.95 9.31 20.12
C TYR A 139 4.17 9.15 21.04
N ALA A 140 4.98 10.20 21.20
CA ALA A 140 6.25 10.17 21.93
C ALA A 140 6.16 9.57 23.36
N ASP A 141 4.96 9.55 23.95
CA ASP A 141 4.72 9.11 25.31
C ASP A 141 4.15 7.68 25.42
N LYS A 142 3.89 6.99 24.30
CA LYS A 142 3.35 5.62 24.30
C LYS A 142 4.28 4.64 23.58
N PRO A 143 4.48 3.42 24.11
CA PRO A 143 5.16 2.37 23.38
C PRO A 143 4.35 2.01 22.13
N PHE A 144 5.03 1.86 21.00
CA PHE A 144 4.45 1.42 19.74
C PHE A 144 5.22 0.23 19.19
N GLU A 145 4.54 -0.61 18.41
CA GLU A 145 5.13 -1.75 17.71
C GLU A 145 5.05 -1.54 16.20
N TYR A 146 6.00 -2.10 15.45
CA TYR A 146 5.96 -2.07 13.98
C TYR A 146 5.51 -3.42 13.45
N HIS A 147 4.47 -3.41 12.61
CA HIS A 147 4.01 -4.59 11.88
C HIS A 147 4.33 -4.43 10.40
N TYR A 148 5.09 -5.39 9.87
CA TYR A 148 5.39 -5.48 8.45
C TYR A 148 4.25 -6.15 7.68
N LEU A 149 3.84 -5.52 6.59
CA LEU A 149 2.64 -5.88 5.83
C LEU A 149 2.95 -6.54 4.49
N ASP A 150 4.23 -6.78 4.18
CA ASP A 150 4.69 -7.26 2.88
C ASP A 150 4.93 -8.77 2.79
N GLY A 151 4.74 -9.50 3.90
CA GLY A 151 5.05 -10.93 4.01
C GLY A 151 3.85 -11.87 4.08
N TYR A 152 2.62 -11.35 4.10
CA TYR A 152 1.43 -12.18 4.28
C TYR A 152 1.06 -12.92 3.00
N SER A 153 1.01 -14.25 3.10
CA SER A 153 0.65 -15.16 2.00
C SER A 153 -0.81 -15.62 2.07
N SER A 154 -1.44 -15.56 3.24
CA SER A 154 -2.83 -15.97 3.47
C SER A 154 -3.55 -15.02 4.43
N LEU A 155 -4.89 -15.12 4.51
CA LEU A 155 -5.67 -14.31 5.45
C LEU A 155 -5.39 -14.71 6.91
N ASP A 156 -5.03 -15.97 7.17
CA ASP A 156 -4.75 -16.48 8.52
C ASP A 156 -3.49 -15.85 9.16
N GLU A 157 -2.61 -15.31 8.33
CA GLU A 157 -1.40 -14.60 8.77
C GLU A 157 -1.66 -13.12 9.09
N LEU A 158 -2.87 -12.62 8.80
CA LEU A 158 -3.19 -11.22 9.01
C LEU A 158 -3.24 -10.89 10.51
N PRO A 159 -2.81 -9.67 10.88
CA PRO A 159 -2.79 -9.26 12.27
C PRO A 159 -4.22 -9.06 12.80
N GLU A 160 -4.38 -9.22 14.11
CA GLU A 160 -5.69 -9.26 14.80
C GLU A 160 -6.53 -7.98 14.63
N TRP A 161 -5.90 -6.84 14.35
CA TRP A 161 -6.60 -5.58 14.07
C TRP A 161 -7.29 -5.56 12.70
N VAL A 162 -7.10 -6.58 11.87
CA VAL A 162 -7.82 -6.76 10.62
C VAL A 162 -9.08 -7.59 10.88
N ASN A 163 -10.25 -6.98 10.66
CA ASN A 163 -11.48 -7.74 10.53
C ASN A 163 -11.50 -8.47 9.18
N GLN A 164 -11.35 -9.79 9.20
CA GLN A 164 -11.24 -10.62 7.99
C GLN A 164 -12.60 -10.88 7.31
N ALA A 165 -13.72 -10.76 8.01
CA ALA A 165 -15.05 -11.10 7.45
C ALA A 165 -15.38 -10.28 6.18
N ASP A 166 -14.90 -9.04 6.09
CA ASP A 166 -15.09 -8.19 4.91
C ASP A 166 -14.14 -8.56 3.75
N LEU A 167 -13.03 -9.23 4.05
CA LEU A 167 -11.95 -9.59 3.13
C LEU A 167 -12.09 -10.99 2.56
N GLU A 168 -12.62 -11.95 3.33
CA GLU A 168 -12.79 -13.34 2.91
C GLU A 168 -13.47 -13.49 1.54
N PRO A 169 -14.62 -12.82 1.25
CA PRO A 169 -15.25 -12.92 -0.06
C PRO A 169 -14.37 -12.33 -1.17
N VAL A 170 -13.51 -11.37 -0.82
CA VAL A 170 -12.62 -10.70 -1.76
C VAL A 170 -11.45 -11.60 -2.11
N TYR A 171 -10.78 -12.12 -1.08
CA TYR A 171 -9.69 -13.06 -1.21
C TYR A 171 -10.10 -14.30 -1.99
N GLY A 172 -11.24 -14.92 -1.63
CA GLY A 172 -11.74 -16.12 -2.31
C GLY A 172 -12.03 -15.93 -3.80
N ARG A 173 -12.37 -14.71 -4.23
CA ARG A 173 -12.56 -14.38 -5.64
C ARG A 173 -11.24 -14.07 -6.36
N LEU A 174 -10.41 -13.20 -5.79
CA LEU A 174 -9.17 -12.75 -6.41
C LEU A 174 -8.10 -13.85 -6.47
N ALA A 175 -8.01 -14.71 -5.46
CA ALA A 175 -7.05 -15.83 -5.43
C ALA A 175 -7.25 -16.82 -6.59
N GLN A 176 -8.43 -16.85 -7.21
CA GLN A 176 -8.72 -17.72 -8.37
C GLN A 176 -7.87 -17.37 -9.61
N ARG A 177 -7.29 -16.16 -9.67
CA ARG A 177 -6.34 -15.77 -10.71
C ARG A 177 -5.14 -16.71 -10.75
N HIS A 178 -4.46 -16.86 -9.61
CA HIS A 178 -3.24 -17.67 -9.52
C HIS A 178 -3.49 -19.16 -9.80
N ARG A 179 -4.69 -19.67 -9.53
CA ARG A 179 -5.02 -21.09 -9.75
C ARG A 179 -5.11 -21.47 -11.22
N ARG A 180 -5.39 -20.52 -12.13
CA ARG A 180 -5.60 -20.82 -13.56
C ARG A 180 -4.38 -20.56 -14.44
N GLU A 181 -3.37 -19.85 -13.93
CA GLU A 181 -2.13 -19.55 -14.65
C GLU A 181 -1.11 -20.71 -14.58
N LEU A 182 -1.37 -21.75 -13.77
CA LEU A 182 -0.58 -22.99 -13.74
C LEU A 182 -1.18 -24.03 -14.69
N PRO A 183 -0.40 -24.61 -15.63
CA PRO A 183 -0.84 -25.77 -16.41
C PRO A 183 -1.14 -26.95 -15.47
N PRO A 184 -2.09 -27.85 -15.82
CA PRO A 184 -2.17 -29.12 -15.14
C PRO A 184 -0.83 -29.87 -15.32
N GLY A 185 -0.24 -30.28 -14.20
CA GLY A 185 0.97 -31.12 -14.19
C GLY A 185 0.70 -32.55 -14.64
#